data_AF-A0A9X5X997-F1
#
_entry.id   AF-A0A9X5X997-F1
#
_cell.length_a   1.000
_cell.length_b   1.000
_cell.length_c   1.000
_cell.angle_alpha   90.00
_cell.angle_beta   90.00
_cell.angle_gamma   90.00
#
_symmetry.space_group_name_H-M   'P 1'
#
loop_
_entity.id
_entity.type
_entity.pdbx_description
1 polymer ?
#
loop_
_entity_poly.entity_id
_entity_poly.type
_entity_poly.pdbx_seq_one_letter_code
_entity_poly.pdbx_strand_id
1 'polypeptide(L)'
;MGSRRTHEDRERRLREVGLGERELARLRSPIGLDLGARTPEETALSIAAEIVAAREGGTGAPLTGSRTPIHRDGSGRGTGAAGAREAA
;
A
#
# COMPACT_ATOMS: atom_id res chain seq x y z
N MET A 1 -1.47 11.63 4.59
CA MET A 1 -0.49 12.42 3.82
C MET A 1 0.31 13.22 4.81
N GLY A 2 1.62 13.27 4.65
CA GLY A 2 2.52 13.94 5.59
C GLY A 2 3.80 13.16 5.81
N SER A 3 4.75 13.82 6.47
CA SER A 3 6.04 13.23 6.86
C SER A 3 5.88 11.93 7.66
N ARG A 4 6.95 11.14 7.79
CA ARG A 4 6.97 9.94 8.65
C ARG A 4 6.49 10.25 10.08
N ARG A 5 6.93 11.39 10.63
CA ARG A 5 6.47 11.88 11.94
C ARG A 5 4.96 12.11 12.00
N THR A 6 4.36 12.70 10.95
CA THR A 6 2.91 12.91 10.88
C THR A 6 2.16 11.59 10.81
N HIS A 7 2.72 10.60 10.12
CA HIS A 7 2.15 9.25 10.05
C HIS A 7 2.17 8.56 11.41
N GLU A 8 3.30 8.59 12.13
CA GLU A 8 3.43 8.00 13.47
C GLU A 8 2.44 8.62 14.48
N ASP A 9 2.31 9.95 14.44
CA ASP A 9 1.32 10.67 15.26
C ASP A 9 -0.10 10.20 14.98
N ARG A 10 -0.44 10.06 13.70
CA ARG A 10 -1.75 9.59 13.27
C ARG A 10 -2.00 8.15 13.71
N GLU A 11 -1.02 7.25 13.58
CA GLU A 11 -1.19 5.88 14.05
C GLU A 11 -1.46 5.80 15.55
N ARG A 12 -0.70 6.57 16.34
CA ARG A 12 -0.90 6.62 17.79
C ARG A 12 -2.34 7.03 18.13
N ARG A 13 -2.83 8.11 17.52
CA ARG A 13 -4.21 8.59 17.70
C ARG A 13 -5.27 7.59 17.24
N LEU A 14 -4.99 6.83 16.19
CA LEU A 14 -5.90 5.78 15.72
C LEU A 14 -5.95 4.60 16.70
N ARG A 15 -4.82 4.22 17.30
CA ARG A 15 -4.80 3.22 18.40
C ARG A 15 -5.56 3.71 19.63
N GLU A 16 -5.41 4.99 19.99
CA GLU A 16 -6.11 5.61 21.13
C GLU A 16 -7.64 5.56 20.99
N VAL A 17 -8.17 5.63 19.77
CA VAL A 17 -9.63 5.49 19.50
C VAL A 17 -10.08 4.04 19.28
N GLY A 18 -9.19 3.06 19.52
CA GLY A 18 -9.52 1.64 19.56
C GLY A 18 -9.33 0.88 18.25
N LEU A 19 -8.66 1.43 17.24
CA LEU A 19 -8.33 0.66 16.04
C LEU A 19 -7.28 -0.41 16.37
N GLY A 20 -7.57 -1.65 15.99
CA GLY A 20 -6.68 -2.79 16.14
C GLY A 20 -5.64 -2.87 15.03
N GLU A 21 -4.61 -3.69 15.25
CA GLU A 21 -3.50 -3.88 14.31
C GLU A 21 -3.95 -4.33 12.91
N ARG A 22 -5.02 -5.13 12.81
CA ARG A 22 -5.58 -5.56 11.52
C ARG A 22 -6.17 -4.40 10.72
N GLU A 23 -6.76 -3.42 11.39
CA GLU A 23 -7.36 -2.25 10.75
C GLU A 23 -6.25 -1.27 10.33
N LEU A 24 -5.26 -1.08 11.20
CA LEU A 24 -4.08 -0.26 10.92
C LEU A 24 -3.23 -0.84 9.79
N ALA A 25 -3.09 -2.16 9.67
CA ALA A 25 -2.34 -2.80 8.58
C ALA A 25 -2.93 -2.53 7.19
N ARG A 26 -4.20 -2.12 7.10
CA ARG A 26 -4.84 -1.72 5.82
C ARG A 26 -4.52 -0.28 5.43
N LEU A 27 -3.96 0.52 6.34
CA LEU A 27 -3.65 1.92 6.13
C LEU A 27 -2.36 2.05 5.32
N ARG A 28 -2.45 2.60 4.11
CA ARG A 28 -1.28 3.01 3.32
C ARG A 28 -0.81 4.38 3.76
N SER A 29 0.26 4.41 4.54
CA SER A 29 0.79 5.63 5.13
C SER A 29 2.27 5.51 5.47
N PRO A 30 3.13 6.46 5.05
CA PRO A 30 2.86 7.49 4.04
C PRO A 30 2.31 6.88 2.74
N ILE A 31 1.45 7.62 2.05
CA ILE A 31 0.86 7.18 0.78
C ILE A 31 1.80 7.55 -0.37
N GLY A 32 1.85 6.71 -1.40
CA GLY A 32 2.67 6.86 -2.59
C GLY A 32 3.89 5.93 -2.61
N LEU A 33 4.36 5.61 -3.81
CA LEU A 33 5.65 4.95 -4.01
C LEU A 33 6.80 5.90 -3.67
N ASP A 34 7.94 5.34 -3.29
CA ASP A 34 9.16 6.10 -3.01
C ASP A 34 9.83 6.59 -4.30
N LEU A 35 9.29 7.67 -4.87
CA LEU A 35 9.80 8.33 -6.08
C LEU A 35 10.72 9.52 -5.77
N GLY A 36 10.94 9.85 -4.50
CA GLY A 36 11.66 11.06 -4.10
C GLY A 36 10.92 12.37 -4.40
N ALA A 37 9.59 12.33 -4.46
CA ALA A 37 8.73 13.46 -4.80
C ALA A 37 8.99 14.71 -3.94
N ARG A 38 9.07 15.87 -4.59
CA ARG A 38 9.29 17.19 -3.99
C ARG A 38 8.21 18.20 -4.38
N THR A 39 7.53 17.99 -5.50
CA THR A 39 6.41 18.84 -5.92
C THR A 39 5.06 18.17 -5.67
N PRO A 40 3.95 18.95 -5.66
CA PRO A 40 2.60 18.39 -5.60
C PRO A 40 2.31 17.41 -6.75
N GLU A 41 2.78 17.69 -7.96
CA GLU A 41 2.60 16.85 -9.14
C GLU A 41 3.35 15.52 -9.00
N GLU A 42 4.59 15.56 -8.52
CA GLU A 42 5.37 14.36 -8.22
C GLU A 42 4.73 13.55 -7.09
N THR A 43 4.15 14.22 -6.10
CA THR A 43 3.39 13.57 -5.03
C THR A 43 2.16 12.88 -5.59
N ALA A 44 1.39 13.55 -6.44
CA ALA A 44 0.23 12.97 -7.11
C ALA A 44 0.61 11.75 -7.96
N LEU A 45 1.71 11.84 -8.70
CA LEU A 45 2.25 10.72 -9.48
C LEU A 45 2.62 9.53 -8.57
N SER A 46 3.29 9.78 -7.45
CA SER A 46 3.65 8.72 -6.50
C SER A 46 2.43 7.97 -5.96
N ILE A 47 1.34 8.69 -5.68
CA ILE A 47 0.07 8.14 -5.19
C ILE A 47 -0.63 7.34 -6.30
N ALA A 48 -0.73 7.92 -7.50
CA ALA A 48 -1.34 7.23 -8.65
C ALA A 48 -0.59 5.94 -8.98
N ALA A 49 0.75 5.96 -8.93
CA ALA A 49 1.58 4.79 -9.16
C ALA A 49 1.37 3.70 -8.10
N GLU A 50 1.25 4.05 -6.81
CA GLU A 50 0.93 3.07 -5.75
C GLU A 50 -0.45 2.42 -5.97
N ILE A 51 -1.45 3.22 -6.36
CA ILE A 51 -2.82 2.72 -6.63
C ILE A 51 -2.80 1.70 -7.78
N VAL A 52 -2.13 2.02 -8.88
CA VAL A 52 -2.03 1.11 -10.03
C VAL A 52 -1.24 -0.14 -9.65
N ALA A 53 -0.10 0.00 -8.96
CA ALA A 53 0.71 -1.13 -8.51
C ALA A 53 -0.11 -2.08 -7.61
N ALA A 54 -0.87 -1.56 -6.65
CA ALA A 54 -1.71 -2.37 -5.78
C ALA A 54 -2.84 -3.09 -6.54
N ARG A 55 -3.42 -2.46 -7.58
CA ARG A 55 -4.49 -3.05 -8.39
C ARG A 55 -3.99 -4.16 -9.32
N GLU A 56 -2.85 -3.94 -9.96
CA GLU A 56 -2.29 -4.84 -10.98
C GLU A 56 -1.26 -5.83 -10.41
N GLY A 57 -1.03 -5.81 -9.08
CA GLY A 57 0.01 -6.60 -8.43
C GLY A 57 1.44 -6.17 -8.82
N GLY A 58 1.60 -4.93 -9.28
CA GLY A 58 2.89 -4.32 -9.59
C GLY A 58 3.73 -4.08 -8.34
N THR A 59 5.05 -4.09 -8.49
CA THR A 59 5.99 -3.83 -7.38
C THR A 59 6.42 -2.36 -7.29
N GLY A 60 6.27 -1.59 -8.38
CA GLY A 60 6.85 -0.25 -8.50
C GLY A 60 8.37 -0.24 -8.74
N ALA A 61 9.03 -1.39 -8.83
CA ALA A 61 10.45 -1.51 -9.13
C ALA A 61 10.71 -1.37 -10.65
N PRO A 62 11.93 -0.97 -11.07
CA PRO A 62 12.28 -0.88 -12.48
C PRO A 62 12.10 -2.22 -13.22
N LEU A 63 11.54 -2.16 -14.44
CA LEU A 63 11.43 -3.33 -15.33
C LEU A 63 12.77 -3.68 -16.00
N THR A 64 13.73 -2.76 -16.04
CA THR A 64 15.06 -2.99 -16.64
C THR A 64 15.72 -4.20 -15.98
N GLY A 65 16.04 -5.22 -16.78
CA GLY A 65 16.64 -6.48 -16.30
C GLY A 65 15.64 -7.50 -15.73
N SER A 66 14.36 -7.15 -15.59
CA SER A 66 13.31 -8.12 -15.25
C SER A 66 12.99 -9.01 -16.45
N ARG A 67 12.84 -10.31 -16.20
CA ARG A 67 12.33 -11.29 -17.18
C ARG A 67 10.85 -11.62 -16.98
N THR A 68 10.20 -10.94 -16.04
CA THR A 68 8.77 -11.16 -15.73
C THR A 68 7.90 -10.53 -16.82
N PRO A 69 6.78 -11.16 -17.23
CA PRO A 69 5.80 -10.52 -18.10
C PRO A 69 5.37 -9.15 -17.56
N ILE A 70 5.27 -8.15 -18.45
CA ILE A 70 4.88 -6.78 -18.10
C ILE A 70 3.41 -6.74 -17.67
N HIS A 71 2.56 -7.46 -18.38
CA HIS A 71 1.15 -7.62 -18.06
C HIS A 71 0.96 -9.01 -17.45
N ARG A 72 0.47 -9.05 -16.21
CA ARG A 72 0.09 -10.31 -15.57
C ARG A 72 -1.39 -10.49 -15.81
N ASP A 73 -1.77 -11.49 -16.60
CA ASP A 73 -3.18 -11.79 -16.82
C ASP A 73 -3.86 -12.06 -15.47
N GLY A 74 -5.02 -11.43 -15.23
CA GLY A 74 -5.72 -11.37 -13.94
C GLY A 74 -6.29 -12.70 -13.41
N SER A 75 -5.66 -13.83 -13.69
CA SER A 75 -6.04 -15.18 -13.20
C SER A 75 -5.69 -15.43 -11.73
N GLY A 76 -5.04 -14.48 -11.06
CA GLY A 76 -4.65 -14.55 -9.65
C GLY A 76 -5.55 -13.75 -8.70
N ARG A 77 -6.86 -13.63 -8.95
CA ARG A 77 -7.81 -13.16 -7.90
C ARG A 77 -7.89 -14.19 -6.78
N GLY A 78 -6.84 -14.25 -5.97
CA GLY A 78 -6.80 -14.96 -4.70
C GLY A 78 -7.82 -14.35 -3.76
N THR A 79 -8.94 -15.03 -3.63
CA THR A 79 -9.80 -15.00 -2.46
C THR A 79 -8.94 -15.34 -1.23
N GLY A 80 -8.38 -14.30 -0.60
CA GLY A 80 -7.92 -14.36 0.79
C GLY A 80 -9.14 -14.45 1.69
N ALA A 81 -9.69 -15.66 1.80
CA ALA A 81 -10.78 -16.00 2.67
C ALA A 81 -10.45 -15.63 4.12
N ALA A 82 -11.49 -15.17 4.81
CA ALA A 82 -11.57 -15.10 6.26
C ALA A 82 -11.18 -16.46 6.89
N GLY A 83 -9.94 -16.55 7.37
CA GLY A 83 -9.48 -17.58 8.30
C GLY A 83 -9.54 -17.07 9.73
N ALA A 84 -10.75 -16.80 10.24
CA ALA A 84 -10.99 -16.60 11.66
C ALA A 84 -12.26 -17.36 12.06
N ARG A 85 -12.16 -18.69 11.98
CA ARG A 85 -13.00 -19.63 12.71
C ARG A 85 -12.10 -20.80 13.12
N GLU A 86 -11.72 -20.83 14.39
CA GLU A 86 -12.12 -21.90 15.28
C GLU A 86 -11.78 -21.53 16.73
N ALA A 87 -12.80 -21.65 17.56
CA ALA A 87 -12.71 -21.68 19.00
C ALA A 87 -12.56 -23.15 19.41
N ALA A 88 -11.60 -23.44 20.29
CA ALA A 88 -11.62 -24.51 21.27
C ALA A 88 -10.58 -24.18 22.35
#